data_AF-A0A724Y2V6-F1
#
_entry.id   AF-A0A724Y2V6-F1
#
_cell.length_a   1.000
_cell.length_b   1.000
_cell.length_c   1.000
_cell.angle_alpha   90.00
_cell.angle_beta   90.00
_cell.angle_gamma   90.00
#
_symmetry.space_group_name_H-M   'P 1'
#
loop_
_entity.id
_entity.type
_entity.pdbx_description
1 polymer ?
#
loop_
_entity_poly.entity_id
_entity_poly.type
_entity_poly.pdbx_seq_one_letter_code
_entity_poly.pdbx_strand_id
1 'polypeptide(L)'
;MGIKLNLRKVQTAWLNVFERAKDRENNDGSVTKGTYNGTFILTPEHPQIEELRDTVFAVVSEALGEAAAEKWMKQNYGEGKHMDKCAVRDIAERDNPFEDFPEGFYFQAKNKQQPLILTSVKGEKQVEPDFNIDGEQIEGEQVYSGCVANISIEIWFSEQYKVLGAKLNGIKFAGEGKAFGGSAVSASVDDLEDDEDEAPRRERRRNR
;
A
#
# COMPACT_ATOMS: atom_id res chain seq x y z
N MET A 1 -7.66 4.98 -19.82
CA MET A 1 -6.71 6.06 -19.51
C MET A 1 -6.63 6.20 -17.98
N GLY A 2 -5.65 6.93 -17.44
CA GLY A 2 -5.54 7.18 -16.01
C GLY A 2 -5.24 8.65 -15.73
N ILE A 3 -5.83 9.21 -14.66
CA ILE A 3 -5.64 10.60 -14.24
C ILE A 3 -4.69 10.62 -13.04
N LYS A 4 -3.67 11.47 -13.12
CA LYS A 4 -2.73 11.70 -12.02
C LYS A 4 -3.39 12.56 -10.94
N LEU A 5 -3.29 12.14 -9.69
CA LEU A 5 -3.76 12.86 -8.51
C LEU A 5 -2.66 12.94 -7.47
N ASN A 6 -2.46 14.12 -6.87
CA ASN A 6 -1.51 14.30 -5.79
C ASN A 6 -2.26 14.55 -4.48
N LEU A 7 -2.16 13.62 -3.53
CA LEU A 7 -2.76 13.77 -2.21
C LEU A 7 -1.69 14.17 -1.21
N ARG A 8 -2.03 15.11 -0.33
CA ARG A 8 -1.14 15.70 0.67
C ARG A 8 -1.55 15.23 2.05
N LYS A 9 -0.57 14.96 2.91
CA LYS A 9 -0.77 14.60 4.31
C LYS A 9 -1.73 13.41 4.53
N VAL A 10 -1.64 12.40 3.67
CA VAL A 10 -2.36 11.14 3.87
C VAL A 10 -1.64 10.26 4.89
N GLN A 11 -2.41 9.48 5.64
CA GLN A 11 -1.85 8.47 6.53
C GLN A 11 -1.44 7.23 5.72
N THR A 12 -0.34 6.59 6.10
CA THR A 12 0.19 5.43 5.39
C THR A 12 0.09 4.16 6.22
N ALA A 13 -0.16 3.02 5.58
CA ALA A 13 -0.14 1.70 6.21
C ALA A 13 0.41 0.66 5.23
N TRP A 14 1.09 -0.37 5.75
CA TRP A 14 1.66 -1.48 4.97
C TRP A 14 2.39 -1.02 3.70
N LEU A 15 3.41 -0.18 3.86
CA LEU A 15 4.26 0.31 2.78
C LEU A 15 5.28 -0.76 2.36
N ASN A 16 5.29 -1.06 1.06
CA ASN A 16 6.27 -1.87 0.35
C ASN A 16 6.85 -1.03 -0.80
N VAL A 17 7.58 0.04 -0.46
CA VAL A 17 8.12 1.00 -1.44
C VAL A 17 9.60 0.78 -1.76
N PHE A 18 10.37 0.25 -0.80
CA PHE A 18 11.78 -0.09 -0.99
C PHE A 18 11.98 -1.47 -1.61
N GLU A 19 11.13 -2.43 -1.23
CA GLU A 19 11.14 -3.78 -1.80
C GLU A 19 9.75 -4.09 -2.38
N ARG A 20 9.72 -4.69 -3.57
CA ARG A 20 8.47 -5.17 -4.15
C ARG A 20 7.97 -6.37 -3.35
N ALA A 21 6.66 -6.50 -3.22
CA ALA A 21 6.07 -7.74 -2.68
C ALA A 21 6.56 -8.98 -3.46
N LYS A 22 6.56 -10.15 -2.84
CA LYS A 22 6.95 -11.41 -3.51
C LYS A 22 6.01 -11.74 -4.67
N ASP A 23 6.56 -12.40 -5.68
CA ASP A 23 5.75 -12.98 -6.74
C ASP A 23 4.83 -14.06 -6.15
N ARG A 24 3.61 -14.15 -6.68
CA ARG A 24 2.62 -15.14 -6.25
C ARG A 24 2.31 -16.08 -7.39
N GLU A 25 2.41 -17.38 -7.14
CA GLU A 25 1.88 -18.40 -8.04
C GLU A 25 0.36 -18.51 -7.84
N ASN A 26 -0.37 -18.45 -8.94
CA ASN A 26 -1.82 -18.63 -8.98
C ASN A 26 -2.15 -20.13 -9.10
N ASN A 27 -3.39 -20.50 -8.77
CA ASN A 27 -3.85 -21.90 -8.81
C ASN A 27 -3.77 -22.55 -10.21
N ASP A 28 -3.65 -21.75 -11.27
CA ASP A 28 -3.51 -22.19 -12.66
C ASP A 28 -2.03 -22.29 -13.12
N GLY A 29 -1.08 -22.13 -12.20
CA GLY A 29 0.37 -22.13 -12.48
C GLY A 29 0.88 -20.82 -13.10
N SER A 30 0.04 -19.81 -13.30
CA SER A 30 0.48 -18.49 -13.75
C SER A 30 1.12 -17.70 -12.61
N VAL A 31 2.14 -16.89 -12.91
CA VAL A 31 2.83 -16.07 -11.92
C VAL A 31 2.33 -14.63 -11.96
N THR A 32 1.72 -14.19 -10.85
CA THR A 32 1.43 -12.78 -10.61
C THR A 32 2.67 -12.11 -10.04
N LYS A 33 3.29 -11.24 -10.85
CA LYS A 33 4.45 -10.46 -10.40
C LYS A 33 4.10 -9.56 -9.22
N GLY A 34 5.01 -9.53 -8.26
CA GLY A 34 5.03 -8.62 -7.14
C GLY A 34 4.96 -7.16 -7.54
N THR A 35 4.50 -6.32 -6.62
CA THR A 35 4.37 -4.88 -6.84
C THR A 35 4.91 -4.11 -5.65
N TYR A 36 5.45 -2.93 -5.91
CA TYR A 36 5.59 -1.90 -4.91
C TYR A 36 4.20 -1.38 -4.58
N ASN A 37 3.87 -1.23 -3.31
CA ASN A 37 2.52 -0.88 -2.91
C ASN A 37 2.49 -0.16 -1.58
N GLY A 38 1.36 0.49 -1.30
CA GLY A 38 1.06 1.08 -0.01
C GLY A 38 -0.44 1.21 0.16
N THR A 39 -0.89 1.19 1.41
CA THR A 39 -2.25 1.56 1.78
C THR A 39 -2.25 2.99 2.29
N PHE A 40 -3.20 3.78 1.80
CA PHE A 40 -3.33 5.19 2.15
C PHE A 40 -4.72 5.42 2.73
N ILE A 41 -4.76 6.19 3.81
CA ILE A 41 -5.96 6.45 4.60
C ILE A 41 -6.25 7.97 4.57
N LEU A 42 -7.50 8.30 4.29
CA LEU A 42 -8.06 9.65 4.34
C LEU A 42 -9.19 9.65 5.36
N THR A 43 -9.05 10.46 6.40
CA THR A 43 -10.13 10.69 7.37
C THR A 43 -11.29 11.44 6.73
N PRO A 44 -12.50 11.44 7.33
CA PRO A 44 -13.66 12.16 6.80
C PRO A 44 -13.39 13.66 6.57
N GLU A 45 -12.57 14.28 7.42
CA GLU A 45 -12.20 15.70 7.34
C GLU A 45 -11.02 15.99 6.40
N HIS A 46 -10.53 14.98 5.67
CA HIS A 46 -9.37 15.17 4.81
C HIS A 46 -9.68 16.19 3.70
N PRO A 47 -8.88 17.27 3.54
CA PRO A 47 -9.24 18.41 2.68
C PRO A 47 -9.32 18.06 1.18
N GLN A 48 -8.77 16.92 0.77
CA GLN A 48 -8.77 16.45 -0.61
C GLN A 48 -9.69 15.23 -0.85
N ILE A 49 -10.62 14.94 0.06
CA ILE A 49 -11.55 13.81 -0.09
C ILE A 49 -12.48 14.01 -1.31
N GLU A 50 -12.96 15.24 -1.52
CA GLU A 50 -13.77 15.58 -2.69
C GLU A 50 -12.94 15.58 -3.98
N GLU A 51 -11.69 16.05 -3.94
CA GLU A 51 -10.79 15.99 -5.10
C GLU A 51 -10.53 14.53 -5.54
N LEU A 52 -10.41 13.60 -4.58
CA LEU A 52 -10.35 12.18 -4.87
C LEU A 52 -11.64 11.69 -5.53
N ARG A 53 -12.81 12.02 -4.96
CA ARG A 53 -14.12 11.66 -5.51
C ARG A 53 -14.29 12.16 -6.96
N ASP A 54 -13.99 13.42 -7.21
CA ASP A 54 -14.10 14.06 -8.52
C ASP A 54 -13.16 13.41 -9.53
N THR A 55 -11.93 13.11 -9.12
CA THR A 55 -10.97 12.38 -9.97
C THR A 55 -11.48 10.99 -10.31
N VAL A 56 -12.03 10.26 -9.34
CA VAL A 56 -12.63 8.94 -9.59
C VAL A 56 -13.78 9.07 -10.58
N PHE A 57 -14.70 10.02 -10.37
CA PHE A 57 -15.81 10.23 -11.29
C PHE A 57 -15.32 10.57 -12.70
N ALA A 58 -14.34 11.47 -12.85
CA ALA A 58 -13.77 11.82 -14.15
C ALA A 58 -13.19 10.60 -14.88
N VAL A 59 -12.39 9.77 -14.19
CA VAL A 59 -11.79 8.55 -14.77
C VAL A 59 -12.87 7.55 -15.21
N VAL A 60 -13.91 7.36 -14.40
CA VAL A 60 -15.00 6.42 -14.71
C VAL A 60 -15.88 6.96 -15.84
N SER A 61 -16.18 8.26 -15.84
CA SER A 61 -16.96 8.95 -16.88
C SER A 61 -16.25 8.93 -18.23
N GLU A 62 -14.92 9.11 -18.26
CA GLU A 62 -14.14 8.98 -19.49
C GLU A 62 -14.22 7.54 -20.05
N ALA A 63 -14.25 6.54 -19.18
CA ALA A 63 -14.28 5.13 -19.59
C ALA A 63 -15.67 4.58 -19.93
N LEU A 64 -16.75 5.11 -19.33
CA LEU A 64 -18.10 4.55 -19.45
C LEU A 64 -19.16 5.54 -19.99
N GLY A 65 -18.85 6.82 -20.03
CA GLY A 65 -19.83 7.90 -20.17
C GLY A 65 -20.50 8.26 -18.83
N GLU A 66 -20.95 9.51 -18.70
CA GLU A 66 -21.44 10.10 -17.44
C GLU A 66 -22.56 9.30 -16.78
N ALA A 67 -23.64 8.97 -17.51
CA ALA A 67 -24.79 8.27 -16.93
C ALA A 67 -24.42 6.87 -16.37
N ALA A 68 -23.51 6.16 -17.05
CA ALA A 68 -23.03 4.88 -16.57
C ALA A 68 -22.06 5.03 -15.40
N ALA A 69 -21.25 6.11 -15.39
CA ALA A 69 -20.36 6.43 -14.29
C ALA A 69 -21.13 6.79 -13.01
N GLU A 70 -22.19 7.59 -13.08
CA GLU A 70 -23.05 7.89 -11.92
C GLU A 70 -23.62 6.62 -11.29
N LYS A 71 -24.13 5.71 -12.13
CA LYS A 71 -24.63 4.40 -11.68
C LYS A 71 -23.52 3.57 -11.04
N TRP A 72 -22.34 3.55 -11.65
CA TRP A 72 -21.19 2.81 -11.11
C TRP A 72 -20.73 3.39 -9.77
N MET A 73 -20.62 4.73 -9.66
CA MET A 73 -20.25 5.43 -8.43
C MET A 73 -21.21 5.10 -7.29
N LYS A 74 -22.53 5.22 -7.52
CA LYS A 74 -23.56 4.90 -6.52
C LYS A 74 -23.48 3.45 -6.00
N GLN A 75 -23.02 2.53 -6.84
CA GLN A 75 -22.91 1.11 -6.50
C GLN A 75 -21.60 0.75 -5.79
N ASN A 76 -20.49 1.45 -6.07
CA ASN A 76 -19.14 0.97 -5.73
C ASN A 76 -18.29 1.98 -4.94
N TYR A 77 -18.65 3.26 -4.88
CA TYR A 77 -17.86 4.32 -4.24
C TYR A 77 -18.67 5.07 -3.18
N GLY A 78 -18.01 5.49 -2.10
CA GLY A 78 -18.58 6.30 -1.03
C GLY A 78 -18.84 5.50 0.25
N GLU A 79 -19.53 6.14 1.19
CA GLU A 79 -19.89 5.54 2.48
C GLU A 79 -20.74 4.28 2.31
N GLY A 80 -20.50 3.29 3.17
CA GLY A 80 -21.10 1.96 3.11
C GLY A 80 -20.65 1.13 1.90
N LYS A 81 -19.54 1.49 1.22
CA LYS A 81 -19.03 0.76 0.05
C LYS A 81 -17.63 0.20 0.27
N HIS A 82 -17.54 -1.13 0.22
CA HIS A 82 -16.30 -1.90 0.28
C HIS A 82 -16.29 -2.98 -0.79
N MET A 83 -16.36 -2.55 -2.05
CA MET A 83 -16.46 -3.48 -3.17
C MET A 83 -15.08 -3.77 -3.76
N ASP A 84 -14.82 -5.03 -4.15
CA ASP A 84 -13.57 -5.39 -4.84
C ASP A 84 -13.37 -4.70 -6.21
N LYS A 85 -14.43 -4.09 -6.74
CA LYS A 85 -14.40 -3.32 -7.97
C LYS A 85 -13.88 -1.90 -7.78
N CYS A 86 -13.78 -1.40 -6.56
CA CYS A 86 -13.29 -0.06 -6.27
C CYS A 86 -12.03 -0.12 -5.42
N ALA A 87 -10.98 0.57 -5.87
CA ALA A 87 -9.76 0.71 -5.08
C ALA A 87 -9.99 1.55 -3.81
N VAL A 88 -10.91 2.51 -3.86
CA VAL A 88 -11.31 3.35 -2.71
C VAL A 88 -12.44 2.66 -1.98
N ARG A 89 -12.23 2.40 -0.69
CA ARG A 89 -13.13 1.62 0.15
C ARG A 89 -13.40 2.38 1.45
N ASP A 90 -14.63 2.27 1.91
CA ASP A 90 -15.02 2.76 3.23
C ASP A 90 -14.30 1.94 4.31
N ILE A 91 -13.72 2.63 5.28
CA ILE A 91 -13.07 1.99 6.41
C ILE A 91 -14.08 1.35 7.35
N ALA A 92 -15.26 1.95 7.53
CA ALA A 92 -16.29 1.45 8.45
C ALA A 92 -16.81 0.05 8.08
N GLU A 93 -16.69 -0.31 6.80
CA GLU A 93 -17.12 -1.60 6.24
C GLU A 93 -15.99 -2.65 6.19
N ARG A 94 -14.82 -2.34 6.75
CA ARG A 94 -13.66 -3.24 6.73
C ARG A 94 -13.77 -4.28 7.85
N ASP A 95 -13.62 -5.56 7.51
CA ASP A 95 -13.64 -6.67 8.48
C ASP A 95 -12.62 -6.50 9.63
N ASN A 96 -11.44 -5.96 9.31
CA ASN A 96 -10.38 -5.65 10.27
C ASN A 96 -10.19 -4.12 10.33
N PRO A 97 -10.95 -3.40 11.17
CA PRO A 97 -10.93 -1.94 11.20
C PRO A 97 -9.56 -1.41 11.61
N PHE A 98 -9.24 -0.20 11.14
CA PHE A 98 -8.08 0.53 11.65
C PHE A 98 -8.47 1.14 13.00
N GLU A 99 -7.90 0.66 14.11
CA GLU A 99 -8.30 1.11 15.46
C GLU A 99 -8.28 2.64 15.62
N ASP A 100 -7.31 3.30 15.00
CA ASP A 100 -7.13 4.76 15.10
C ASP A 100 -7.89 5.55 14.04
N PHE A 101 -8.45 4.87 13.04
CA PHE A 101 -9.16 5.48 11.92
C PHE A 101 -10.44 4.70 11.70
N PRO A 102 -11.48 4.86 12.54
CA PRO A 102 -12.71 4.08 12.44
C PRO A 102 -13.56 4.46 11.21
N GLU A 103 -13.36 5.65 10.66
CA GLU A 103 -14.15 6.23 9.58
C GLU A 103 -13.27 6.85 8.49
N GLY A 104 -13.87 7.08 7.33
CA GLY A 104 -13.21 7.67 6.16
C GLY A 104 -12.95 6.64 5.08
N PHE A 105 -12.00 6.94 4.20
CA PHE A 105 -11.66 6.07 3.09
C PHE A 105 -10.24 5.56 3.18
N TYR A 106 -10.04 4.34 2.72
CA TYR A 106 -8.72 3.82 2.45
C TYR A 106 -8.64 3.29 1.02
N PHE A 107 -7.44 3.29 0.46
CA PHE A 107 -7.19 2.64 -0.81
C PHE A 107 -5.78 2.08 -0.87
N GLN A 108 -5.62 1.03 -1.67
CA GLN A 108 -4.31 0.47 -1.97
C GLN A 108 -3.85 0.97 -3.34
N ALA A 109 -2.68 1.59 -3.41
CA ALA A 109 -2.04 1.93 -4.68
C ALA A 109 -0.84 1.02 -4.91
N LYS A 110 -0.71 0.51 -6.13
CA LYS A 110 0.30 -0.49 -6.50
C LYS A 110 0.94 -0.21 -7.84
N ASN A 111 2.23 -0.46 -7.96
CA ASN A 111 2.97 -0.30 -9.20
C ASN A 111 4.05 -1.38 -9.35
N LYS A 112 4.34 -1.76 -10.59
CA LYS A 112 5.44 -2.69 -10.88
C LYS A 112 6.80 -1.99 -10.84
N GLN A 113 6.81 -0.70 -11.19
CA GLN A 113 7.98 0.15 -11.07
C GLN A 113 8.07 0.73 -9.66
N GLN A 114 9.29 0.87 -9.16
CA GLN A 114 9.52 1.51 -7.87
C GLN A 114 9.04 2.96 -7.93
N PRO A 115 8.23 3.42 -6.96
CA PRO A 115 7.81 4.82 -6.93
C PRO A 115 9.01 5.73 -6.63
N LEU A 116 8.90 7.01 -6.97
CA LEU A 116 9.86 8.01 -6.47
C LEU A 116 9.69 8.15 -4.95
N ILE A 117 10.75 7.88 -4.18
CA ILE A 117 10.75 8.00 -2.72
C ILE A 117 11.54 9.23 -2.32
N LEU A 118 10.93 10.12 -1.54
CA LEU A 118 11.53 11.34 -1.03
C LEU A 118 11.45 11.39 0.50
N THR A 119 12.51 11.86 1.15
CA THR A 119 12.55 12.10 2.60
C THR A 119 11.82 13.41 2.95
N SER A 120 11.87 13.82 4.22
CA SER A 120 11.38 15.15 4.64
C SER A 120 12.14 16.28 3.93
N VAL A 121 13.44 16.10 3.69
CA VAL A 121 14.34 17.06 3.04
C VAL A 121 13.98 17.22 1.56
N LYS A 122 14.07 18.46 1.07
CA LYS A 122 13.62 18.78 -0.28
C LYS A 122 14.58 18.21 -1.31
N GLY A 123 14.09 17.21 -2.05
CA GLY A 123 14.79 16.68 -3.22
C GLY A 123 15.76 15.55 -2.90
N GLU A 124 15.94 15.20 -1.63
CA GLU A 124 16.65 14.00 -1.21
C GLU A 124 15.80 12.77 -1.57
N LYS A 125 16.40 11.88 -2.37
CA LYS A 125 15.75 10.71 -2.95
C LYS A 125 16.33 9.45 -2.34
N GLN A 126 15.51 8.41 -2.28
CA GLN A 126 15.92 7.08 -1.83
C GLN A 126 15.50 6.00 -2.83
N VAL A 127 16.26 4.91 -2.83
CA VAL A 127 15.92 3.65 -3.53
C VAL A 127 15.95 2.46 -2.57
N GLU A 128 16.66 2.59 -1.45
CA GLU A 128 16.75 1.64 -0.35
C GLU A 128 16.64 2.37 0.99
N PRO A 129 16.41 1.65 2.11
CA PRO A 129 16.35 2.26 3.42
C PRO A 129 17.68 2.92 3.84
N ASP A 130 17.61 3.93 4.69
CA ASP A 130 18.70 4.60 5.41
C ASP A 130 19.70 5.39 4.55
N PHE A 131 19.77 5.12 3.25
CA PHE A 131 20.68 5.77 2.31
C PHE A 131 19.94 6.51 1.20
N ASN A 132 20.54 7.62 0.75
CA ASN A 132 20.12 8.34 -0.43
C ASN A 132 20.63 7.66 -1.71
N ILE A 133 20.26 8.18 -2.88
CA ILE A 133 20.69 7.63 -4.17
C ILE A 133 22.20 7.70 -4.44
N ASP A 134 22.92 8.54 -3.70
CA ASP A 134 24.37 8.72 -3.80
C ASP A 134 25.12 7.78 -2.83
N GLY A 135 24.40 6.98 -2.03
CA GLY A 135 24.94 6.03 -1.05
C GLY A 135 25.33 6.67 0.29
N GLU A 136 24.93 7.93 0.51
CA GLU A 136 25.15 8.62 1.78
C GLU A 136 23.97 8.41 2.72
N GLN A 137 24.21 8.48 4.02
CA GLN A 137 23.13 8.41 5.01
C GLN A 137 22.16 9.57 4.80
N ILE A 138 20.86 9.28 4.86
CA ILE A 138 19.84 10.32 4.70
C ILE A 138 19.95 11.40 5.78
N GLU A 139 19.73 12.65 5.37
CA GLU A 139 19.62 13.79 6.30
C GLU A 139 18.18 13.98 6.80
N GLY A 140 17.20 13.60 5.97
CA GLY A 140 15.78 13.73 6.28
C GLY A 140 15.16 12.50 6.92
N GLU A 141 13.88 12.64 7.27
CA GLU A 141 13.06 11.54 7.79
C GLU A 141 12.60 10.65 6.65
N GLN A 142 12.72 9.35 6.85
CA GLN A 142 12.33 8.31 5.90
C GLN A 142 10.84 7.98 5.98
N VAL A 143 10.26 7.58 4.85
CA VAL A 143 8.90 7.03 4.81
C VAL A 143 8.84 5.65 5.50
N TYR A 144 7.87 5.46 6.39
CA TYR A 144 7.62 4.19 7.06
C TYR A 144 6.12 3.92 7.18
N SER A 145 5.72 2.67 7.45
CA SER A 145 4.31 2.32 7.63
C SER A 145 3.72 3.00 8.87
N GLY A 146 2.89 4.01 8.66
CA GLY A 146 2.27 4.80 9.73
C GLY A 146 2.70 6.27 9.73
N CYS A 147 3.67 6.66 8.90
CA CYS A 147 3.98 8.08 8.74
C CYS A 147 2.87 8.80 7.98
N VAL A 148 2.88 10.13 8.07
CA VAL A 148 2.10 11.02 7.20
C VAL A 148 2.92 11.29 5.94
N ALA A 149 2.31 11.12 4.76
CA ALA A 149 3.00 11.29 3.49
C ALA A 149 2.24 12.18 2.51
N ASN A 150 2.99 12.81 1.60
CA ASN A 150 2.44 13.31 0.35
C ASN A 150 2.65 12.24 -0.72
N ILE A 151 1.63 11.95 -1.50
CA ILE A 151 1.68 10.91 -2.53
C ILE A 151 1.30 11.46 -3.89
N SER A 152 1.88 10.84 -4.92
CA SER A 152 1.49 11.01 -6.30
C SER A 152 0.96 9.67 -6.79
N ILE A 153 -0.31 9.62 -7.16
CA ILE A 153 -0.97 8.41 -7.66
C ILE A 153 -1.55 8.65 -9.05
N GLU A 154 -1.88 7.56 -9.75
CA GLU A 154 -2.68 7.57 -10.97
C GLU A 154 -3.92 6.72 -10.72
N ILE A 155 -5.10 7.34 -10.77
CA ILE A 155 -6.38 6.65 -10.73
C ILE A 155 -6.71 6.21 -12.16
N TRP A 156 -7.08 4.95 -12.33
CA TRP A 156 -7.38 4.38 -13.64
C TRP A 156 -8.57 3.43 -13.55
N PHE A 157 -9.25 3.24 -14.66
CA PHE A 157 -10.39 2.32 -14.75
C PHE A 157 -10.20 1.29 -15.85
N SER A 158 -10.47 0.03 -15.53
CA SER A 158 -10.57 -1.05 -16.52
C SER A 158 -11.99 -1.11 -17.04
N GLU A 159 -12.20 -0.74 -18.31
CA GLU A 159 -13.51 -0.90 -18.93
C GLU A 159 -13.92 -2.38 -19.07
N GLN A 160 -12.97 -3.26 -19.32
CA GLN A 160 -13.21 -4.71 -19.48
C GLN A 160 -13.68 -5.35 -18.17
N TYR A 161 -12.99 -5.07 -17.06
CA TYR A 161 -13.29 -5.70 -15.77
C TYR A 161 -14.24 -4.85 -14.90
N LYS A 162 -14.54 -3.61 -15.32
CA LYS A 162 -15.30 -2.60 -14.56
C LYS A 162 -14.72 -2.37 -13.16
N VAL A 163 -13.39 -2.31 -13.09
CA VAL A 163 -12.61 -2.15 -11.85
C VAL A 163 -11.86 -0.81 -11.89
N LEU A 164 -11.99 -0.04 -10.82
CA LEU A 164 -11.18 1.13 -10.53
C LEU A 164 -9.91 0.69 -9.78
N GLY A 165 -8.74 1.14 -10.25
CA GLY A 165 -7.46 0.90 -9.61
C GLY A 165 -6.69 2.20 -9.35
N ALA A 166 -5.67 2.10 -8.51
CA ALA A 166 -4.72 3.18 -8.24
C ALA A 166 -3.27 2.67 -8.44
N LYS A 167 -2.45 3.46 -9.13
CA LYS A 167 -1.00 3.23 -9.22
C LYS A 167 -0.25 4.21 -8.31
N LEU A 168 0.79 3.73 -7.64
CA LEU A 168 1.69 4.56 -6.86
C LEU A 168 2.84 5.04 -7.74
N ASN A 169 2.99 6.36 -7.90
CA ASN A 169 4.03 6.97 -8.71
C ASN A 169 5.12 7.65 -7.87
N GLY A 170 4.76 8.14 -6.69
CA GLY A 170 5.73 8.73 -5.76
C GLY A 170 5.16 8.91 -4.37
N ILE A 171 6.06 8.95 -3.40
CA ILE A 171 5.77 9.14 -1.97
C ILE A 171 6.85 10.05 -1.37
N LYS A 172 6.42 10.97 -0.52
CA LYS A 172 7.29 11.87 0.23
C LYS A 172 6.88 11.90 1.69
N PHE A 173 7.84 11.76 2.61
CA PHE A 173 7.60 11.98 4.03
C PHE A 173 7.10 13.40 4.30
N ALA A 174 6.02 13.52 5.07
CA ALA A 174 5.38 14.79 5.40
C ALA A 174 5.19 15.01 6.90
N GLY A 175 5.35 13.97 7.73
CA GLY A 175 5.33 14.08 9.18
C GLY A 175 5.23 12.73 9.86
N GLU A 176 5.45 12.74 11.17
CA GLU A 176 5.21 11.59 12.02
C GLU A 176 3.73 11.23 12.04
N GLY A 177 3.45 9.93 12.17
CA GLY A 177 2.10 9.42 12.39
C GLY A 177 2.14 8.19 13.28
N LYS A 178 1.01 7.53 13.46
CA LYS A 178 0.95 6.34 14.30
C LYS A 178 1.41 5.12 13.50
N ALA A 179 2.48 4.48 13.97
CA ALA A 179 3.05 3.31 13.33
C ALA A 179 2.02 2.17 13.22
N PHE A 180 1.85 1.63 12.01
CA PHE A 180 1.07 0.41 11.81
C PHE A 180 2.00 -0.80 11.88
N GLY A 181 1.95 -1.53 13.01
CA GLY A 181 2.64 -2.80 13.17
C GLY A 181 1.94 -3.92 12.38
N GLY A 182 2.70 -4.76 11.68
CA GLY A 182 2.17 -5.96 11.03
C GLY A 182 1.92 -7.07 12.04
N SER A 183 0.69 -7.61 12.05
CA SER A 183 0.18 -8.72 12.89
C SER A 183 0.28 -8.53 14.41
N ALA A 184 -0.81 -8.83 15.13
CA ALA A 184 -0.85 -8.82 16.59
C ALA A 184 -0.07 -10.00 17.24
N VAL A 185 0.50 -10.88 16.43
CA VAL A 185 1.29 -12.03 16.89
C VAL A 185 2.76 -11.67 16.80
N SER A 186 3.35 -11.28 17.92
CA SER A 186 4.80 -11.32 18.10
C SER A 186 5.24 -12.76 18.28
N ALA A 187 6.34 -13.16 17.64
CA ALA A 187 7.00 -14.42 17.99
C ALA A 187 7.41 -14.37 19.47
N SER A 188 7.13 -15.46 20.19
CA SER A 188 7.67 -15.70 21.52
C SER A 188 9.13 -16.14 21.43
N VAL A 189 9.82 -16.18 22.57
CA VAL A 189 11.20 -16.68 22.65
C VAL A 189 11.25 -18.15 22.21
N ASP A 190 10.27 -18.95 22.61
CA ASP A 190 10.12 -20.37 22.25
C ASP A 190 9.89 -20.57 20.73
N ASP A 191 9.32 -19.57 20.03
CA ASP A 191 9.15 -19.62 18.56
C ASP A 191 10.47 -19.34 17.80
N LEU A 192 11.50 -18.84 18.49
CA LEU A 192 12.76 -18.37 17.90
C LEU A 192 14.01 -19.06 18.47
N GLU A 193 13.87 -19.86 19.53
CA GLU A 193 14.94 -20.70 20.04
C GLU A 193 15.09 -21.94 19.13
N ASP A 194 16.32 -22.21 18.68
CA ASP A 194 16.63 -23.48 18.03
C ASP A 194 16.52 -24.59 19.09
N ASP A 195 15.86 -25.71 18.77
CA ASP A 195 15.96 -26.95 19.55
C ASP A 195 17.44 -27.37 19.60
N GLU A 196 18.17 -26.92 20.63
CA GLU A 196 19.54 -27.35 20.85
C GLU A 196 19.55 -28.86 21.15
N ASP A 197 20.27 -29.59 20.29
CA ASP A 197 20.82 -30.94 20.44
C ASP A 197 19.98 -32.16 20.01
N GLU A 198 19.96 -32.43 18.70
CA GLU A 198 20.30 -33.79 18.24
C GLU A 198 21.45 -33.76 17.23
N ALA A 199 22.67 -33.50 17.73
CA ALA A 199 23.88 -33.78 16.97
C ALA A 199 23.87 -35.26 16.52
N PRO A 200 24.13 -35.58 15.23
CA PRO A 200 24.10 -36.96 14.77
C PRO A 200 25.16 -37.77 15.51
N ARG A 201 24.71 -38.72 16.33
CA ARG A 201 25.59 -39.67 17.02
C ARG A 201 26.44 -40.39 15.98
N ARG A 202 27.72 -40.02 15.87
CA ARG A 202 28.71 -40.79 15.11
C ARG A 202 28.78 -42.18 15.70
N GLU A 203 28.17 -43.14 15.01
CA GLU A 203 28.27 -44.55 15.32
C GLU A 203 29.74 -44.97 15.19
N ARG A 204 30.39 -45.25 16.33
CA ARG A 204 31.72 -45.85 16.34
C ARG A 204 31.61 -47.24 15.73
N ARG A 205 31.95 -47.37 14.44
CA ARG A 205 32.27 -48.67 13.83
C ARG A 205 33.32 -49.38 14.68
N ARG A 206 32.89 -50.39 15.43
CA ARG A 206 33.79 -51.38 16.02
C ARG A 206 34.17 -52.34 14.90
N ASN A 207 35.42 -52.25 14.42
CA ASN A 207 36.03 -53.32 13.63
C ASN A 207 36.08 -54.59 14.50
N ARG A 208 35.55 -55.68 13.96
CA ARG A 208 35.93 -57.03 14.34
C ARG A 208 35.93 -57.91 13.10
#